data_AF-T1F3B8-F1
#
_entry.id   AF-T1F3B8-F1
#
_cell.length_a   1.000
_cell.length_b   1.000
_cell.length_c   1.000
_cell.angle_alpha   90.00
_cell.angle_beta   90.00
_cell.angle_gamma   90.00
#
_symmetry.space_group_name_H-M   'P 1'
#
loop_
_entity.id
_entity.type
_entity.pdbx_description
1 polymer ?
#
loop_
_entity_poly.entity_id
_entity_poly.type
_entity_poly.pdbx_seq_one_letter_code
_entity_poly.pdbx_strand_id
1 'polypeptide(L)'
;MTMTLLNAVCSFLVLCVLVENSAEDCAKCNANCPTGDCMANDVSQKSVCSEVVGEAALANQCQWWGNGLGRNTDYEVLKGRIIAYKIQWFSGSWSGWFVPEYNDIDCKFNVQQTCNGKQVCPNSLRRMWSYFYDHSHTYIICR
;
A
#
# COMPACT_ATOMS: atom_id res chain seq x y z
N MET A 1 -69.43 -3.76 14.60
CA MET A 1 -68.67 -3.17 13.48
C MET A 1 -67.46 -4.06 13.25
N THR A 2 -67.56 -4.93 12.25
CA THR A 2 -66.53 -5.87 11.82
C THR A 2 -65.54 -5.17 10.88
N MET A 3 -64.24 -5.33 11.12
CA MET A 3 -63.22 -5.25 10.07
C MET A 3 -62.16 -6.31 10.34
N THR A 4 -62.17 -7.33 9.50
CA THR A 4 -61.08 -8.26 9.21
C THR A 4 -60.11 -7.58 8.26
N LEU A 5 -58.80 -7.74 8.46
CA LEU A 5 -57.85 -7.88 7.34
C LEU A 5 -56.54 -8.55 7.81
N LEU A 6 -56.24 -9.59 7.03
CA LEU A 6 -55.09 -10.48 6.97
C LEU A 6 -53.75 -9.76 6.77
N ASN A 7 -52.65 -10.43 7.15
CA ASN A 7 -51.29 -10.44 6.55
C ASN A 7 -50.21 -10.20 7.63
N ALA A 8 -49.06 -10.84 7.65
CA ALA A 8 -48.48 -11.99 6.96
C ALA A 8 -47.14 -12.19 7.69
N VAL A 9 -46.74 -13.43 7.85
CA VAL A 9 -45.53 -13.85 8.56
C VAL A 9 -44.28 -13.32 7.85
N CYS A 10 -43.32 -12.77 8.59
CA CYS A 10 -41.94 -12.73 8.12
C CYS A 10 -40.97 -12.77 9.30
N SER A 11 -40.77 -13.99 9.80
CA SER A 11 -39.65 -14.36 10.66
C SER A 11 -38.35 -14.19 9.90
N PHE A 12 -37.68 -13.04 10.03
CA PHE A 12 -36.26 -12.95 9.73
C PHE A 12 -35.46 -13.27 10.99
N LEU A 13 -35.32 -14.57 11.23
CA LEU A 13 -34.14 -15.13 11.89
C LEU A 13 -32.94 -14.73 11.02
N VAL A 14 -32.29 -13.63 11.38
CA VAL A 14 -30.95 -13.33 10.86
C VAL A 14 -30.04 -14.38 11.46
N LEU A 15 -29.74 -15.40 10.65
CA LEU A 15 -28.65 -16.33 10.85
C LEU A 15 -27.37 -15.47 11.00
N CYS A 16 -26.93 -15.25 12.24
CA CYS A 16 -25.52 -14.95 12.49
C CYS A 16 -24.74 -16.20 12.07
N VAL A 17 -24.35 -16.25 10.80
CA VAL A 17 -23.27 -17.14 10.37
C VAL A 17 -22.02 -16.60 11.04
N LEU A 18 -21.67 -17.23 12.15
CA LEU A 18 -20.33 -17.17 12.73
C LEU A 18 -19.38 -17.62 11.62
N VAL A 19 -18.69 -16.68 10.98
CA VAL A 19 -17.50 -16.99 10.21
C VAL A 19 -16.39 -17.21 11.23
N GLU A 20 -16.40 -18.40 11.83
CA GLU A 20 -15.22 -18.96 12.47
C GLU A 20 -14.20 -19.18 11.35
N ASN A 21 -13.35 -18.17 11.12
CA ASN A 21 -12.20 -18.35 10.25
C ASN A 21 -11.24 -19.31 10.96
N SER A 22 -11.30 -20.54 10.47
CA SER A 22 -10.53 -21.72 10.80
C SER A 22 -9.02 -21.47 10.73
N ALA A 23 -8.41 -21.14 11.87
CA ALA A 23 -6.98 -21.34 12.06
C ALA A 23 -6.58 -22.83 11.93
N GLU A 24 -7.55 -23.75 11.93
CA GLU A 24 -7.36 -25.19 11.73
C GLU A 24 -7.29 -25.62 10.25
N ASP A 25 -7.70 -24.78 9.29
CA ASP A 25 -7.63 -25.15 7.86
C ASP A 25 -6.23 -24.96 7.25
N CYS A 26 -5.32 -24.26 7.94
CA CYS A 26 -3.92 -24.17 7.53
C CYS A 26 -3.04 -25.36 7.96
N ALA A 27 -3.63 -26.44 8.49
CA ALA A 27 -2.90 -27.63 8.96
C ALA A 27 -2.84 -28.81 7.97
N LYS A 28 -3.25 -28.63 6.70
CA LYS A 28 -3.29 -29.74 5.72
C LYS A 28 -2.65 -29.43 4.36
N CYS A 29 -1.44 -28.88 4.35
CA CYS A 29 -0.51 -29.18 3.26
C CYS A 29 0.21 -30.48 3.63
N ASN A 30 -0.49 -31.62 3.44
CA ASN A 30 0.06 -32.95 3.67
C ASN A 30 1.31 -33.16 2.79
N ALA A 31 2.42 -33.59 3.39
CA ALA A 31 3.70 -33.85 2.72
C ALA A 31 3.66 -35.00 1.68
N ASN A 32 2.49 -35.58 1.42
CA ASN A 32 2.27 -36.62 0.42
C ASN A 32 1.24 -36.14 -0.62
N CYS A 33 1.72 -35.42 -1.63
CA CYS A 33 0.92 -35.07 -2.80
C CYS A 33 1.39 -35.90 -4.03
N PRO A 34 0.54 -36.76 -4.61
CA PRO A 34 0.97 -37.74 -5.63
C PRO A 34 0.88 -37.24 -7.09
N THR A 35 0.44 -36.01 -7.34
CA THR A 35 0.18 -35.48 -8.70
C THR A 35 1.30 -34.56 -9.17
N GLY A 36 1.70 -34.66 -10.44
CA GLY A 36 2.77 -33.82 -11.04
C GLY A 36 2.53 -32.30 -11.02
N ASP A 37 1.30 -31.87 -10.70
CA ASP A 37 0.91 -30.47 -10.59
C ASP A 37 1.06 -29.89 -9.17
N CYS A 38 1.57 -30.69 -8.20
CA CYS A 38 1.80 -30.18 -6.86
C CYS A 38 3.09 -29.34 -6.80
N MET A 39 2.94 -28.02 -6.76
CA MET A 39 4.02 -27.15 -6.31
C MET A 39 3.94 -27.04 -4.79
N ALA A 40 4.94 -27.59 -4.10
CA ALA A 40 5.15 -27.30 -2.69
C ALA A 40 5.38 -25.78 -2.56
N ASN A 41 4.33 -25.05 -2.19
CA ASN A 41 4.43 -23.61 -1.96
C ASN A 41 5.16 -23.39 -0.64
N ASP A 42 6.48 -23.22 -0.71
CA ASP A 42 7.27 -22.74 0.42
C ASP A 42 6.92 -21.28 0.68
N VAL A 43 6.00 -21.08 1.63
CA VAL A 43 5.58 -19.75 2.10
C VAL A 43 6.66 -19.04 2.91
N SER A 44 7.72 -19.73 3.34
CA SER A 44 8.81 -19.12 4.10
C SER A 44 9.66 -18.14 3.29
N GLN A 45 9.60 -18.22 1.95
CA GLN A 45 10.30 -17.32 1.04
C GLN A 45 9.41 -16.22 0.43
N LYS A 46 8.13 -16.13 0.81
CA LYS A 46 7.22 -15.10 0.27
C LYS A 46 7.49 -13.76 0.95
N SER A 47 7.54 -12.72 0.12
CA SER A 47 7.62 -11.34 0.60
C SER A 47 6.40 -11.04 1.46
N VAL A 48 6.60 -10.51 2.67
CA VAL A 48 5.50 -10.06 3.52
C VAL A 48 5.26 -8.59 3.22
N CYS A 49 4.07 -8.28 2.74
CA CYS A 49 3.69 -6.92 2.38
C CYS A 49 2.75 -6.33 3.44
N SER A 50 2.93 -5.06 3.76
CA SER A 50 2.09 -4.33 4.72
C SER A 50 1.82 -2.92 4.24
N GLU A 51 0.62 -2.42 4.49
CA GLU A 51 0.28 -1.01 4.31
C GLU A 51 0.77 -0.22 5.53
N VAL A 52 1.45 0.88 5.27
CA VAL A 52 2.00 1.78 6.30
C VAL A 52 1.52 3.19 6.02
N VAL A 53 0.99 3.85 7.04
CA VAL A 53 0.69 5.27 7.02
C VAL A 53 1.95 6.02 7.46
N GLY A 54 2.51 6.80 6.53
CA GLY A 54 3.61 7.72 6.78
C GLY A 54 3.03 9.11 7.08
N GLU A 55 3.35 9.64 8.25
CA GLU A 55 3.09 11.05 8.52
C GLU A 55 3.99 11.94 7.65
N ALA A 56 3.54 13.16 7.36
CA ALA A 56 4.39 14.16 6.71
C ALA A 56 5.70 14.27 7.48
N ALA A 57 6.82 13.94 6.83
CA ALA A 57 8.11 14.00 7.50
C ALA A 57 8.37 15.44 7.95
N LEU A 58 8.92 15.62 9.16
CA LEU A 58 9.38 16.91 9.66
C LEU A 58 10.57 17.41 8.81
N ALA A 59 10.31 18.00 7.64
CA ALA A 59 11.23 18.81 6.80
C ALA A 59 12.68 18.28 6.55
N ASN A 60 12.99 17.00 6.81
CA ASN A 60 14.37 16.52 6.87
C ASN A 60 14.65 15.25 6.04
N GLN A 61 13.66 14.70 5.34
CA GLN A 61 13.85 13.50 4.52
C GLN A 61 14.24 13.83 3.08
N CYS A 62 15.37 14.52 2.90
CA CYS A 62 15.92 14.85 1.58
C CYS A 62 16.27 13.62 0.74
N GLN A 63 16.25 12.41 1.33
CA GLN A 63 16.33 11.15 0.59
C GLN A 63 15.20 11.05 -0.44
N TRP A 64 13.96 11.43 -0.11
CA TRP A 64 12.82 11.33 -1.01
C TRP A 64 12.80 12.45 -2.05
N TRP A 65 12.92 13.70 -1.60
CA TRP A 65 12.86 14.87 -2.49
C TRP A 65 14.00 14.86 -3.51
N GLY A 66 15.22 14.58 -3.05
CA GLY A 66 16.42 14.74 -3.86
C GLY A 66 16.84 13.53 -4.69
N ASN A 67 16.10 12.41 -4.66
CA ASN A 67 16.48 11.21 -5.43
C ASN A 67 15.98 11.20 -6.88
N GLY A 68 15.25 12.22 -7.34
CA GLY A 68 14.83 12.31 -8.74
C GLY A 68 14.10 11.06 -9.22
N LEU A 69 14.63 10.40 -10.25
CA LEU A 69 14.14 9.13 -10.81
C LEU A 69 14.76 7.86 -10.18
N GLY A 70 15.48 8.00 -9.07
CA GLY A 70 16.12 6.89 -8.35
C GLY A 70 15.16 5.71 -8.13
N ARG A 71 15.70 4.49 -8.14
CA ARG A 71 14.91 3.24 -8.07
C ARG A 71 15.04 2.50 -6.75
N ASN A 72 15.93 2.94 -5.89
CA ASN A 72 16.28 2.23 -4.65
C ASN A 72 16.06 3.08 -3.39
N THR A 73 15.46 4.26 -3.50
CA THR A 73 15.23 5.17 -2.36
C THR A 73 14.47 4.47 -1.24
N ASP A 74 13.42 3.74 -1.59
CA ASP A 74 12.61 2.94 -0.68
C ASP A 74 13.44 1.87 0.04
N TYR A 75 14.31 1.16 -0.66
CA TYR A 75 15.18 0.17 -0.05
C TYR A 75 16.23 0.80 0.86
N GLU A 76 16.81 1.92 0.44
CA GLU A 76 17.81 2.65 1.21
C GLU A 76 17.22 3.17 2.52
N VAL A 77 16.03 3.76 2.46
CA VAL A 77 15.34 4.42 3.59
C VAL A 77 14.55 3.43 4.46
N LEU A 78 13.78 2.53 3.86
CA LEU A 78 12.79 1.68 4.56
C LEU A 78 13.20 0.21 4.67
N LYS A 79 14.32 -0.19 4.05
CA LYS A 79 14.78 -1.59 3.98
C LYS A 79 13.70 -2.54 3.43
N GLY A 80 12.98 -2.09 2.41
CA GLY A 80 11.97 -2.87 1.69
C GLY A 80 11.63 -2.21 0.36
N ARG A 81 10.75 -2.83 -0.43
CA ARG A 81 10.30 -2.26 -1.70
C ARG A 81 8.88 -1.74 -1.60
N ILE A 82 8.68 -0.47 -1.91
CA ILE A 82 7.34 0.10 -2.07
C ILE A 82 6.78 -0.41 -3.39
N ILE A 83 5.61 -1.06 -3.35
CA ILE A 83 4.94 -1.55 -4.55
C ILE A 83 3.81 -0.62 -5.02
N ALA A 84 3.25 0.18 -4.10
CA ALA A 84 2.29 1.22 -4.42
C ALA A 84 2.26 2.28 -3.30
N TYR A 85 1.91 3.52 -3.63
CA TYR A 85 1.74 4.59 -2.65
C TYR A 85 0.71 5.64 -3.07
N LYS A 86 0.18 6.38 -2.11
CA LYS A 86 -0.68 7.56 -2.31
C LYS A 86 -0.23 8.70 -1.40
N ILE A 87 -0.53 9.93 -1.80
CA ILE A 87 -0.10 11.16 -1.15
C ILE A 87 -1.34 11.96 -0.78
N GLN A 88 -1.36 12.53 0.42
CA GLN A 88 -2.37 13.51 0.81
C GLN A 88 -1.87 14.91 0.47
N TRP A 89 -2.53 15.60 -0.44
CA TRP A 89 -2.19 16.97 -0.80
C TRP A 89 -2.48 17.94 0.35
N PHE A 90 -1.89 19.15 0.30
CA PHE A 90 -2.21 20.21 1.27
C PHE A 90 -3.69 20.62 1.30
N SER A 91 -4.47 20.27 0.26
CA SER A 91 -5.94 20.40 0.28
C SER A 91 -6.65 19.41 1.21
N GLY A 92 -5.92 18.44 1.78
CA GLY A 92 -6.46 17.30 2.52
C GLY A 92 -6.92 16.14 1.63
N SER A 93 -6.97 16.32 0.31
CA SER A 93 -7.39 15.28 -0.64
C SER A 93 -6.29 14.28 -0.88
N TRP A 94 -6.63 12.99 -0.88
CA TRP A 94 -5.71 11.92 -1.27
C TRP A 94 -5.62 11.80 -2.80
N SER A 95 -4.43 11.52 -3.31
CA SER A 95 -4.23 11.06 -4.68
C SER A 95 -4.80 9.64 -4.88
N GLY A 96 -4.88 9.23 -6.15
CA GLY A 96 -4.94 7.81 -6.48
C GLY A 96 -3.62 7.10 -6.13
N TRP A 97 -3.58 5.78 -6.37
CA TRP A 97 -2.36 4.99 -6.19
C TRP A 97 -1.36 5.25 -7.31
N PHE A 98 -0.13 5.52 -6.91
CA PHE A 98 1.07 5.51 -7.73
C PHE A 98 1.77 4.16 -7.57
N VAL A 99 2.18 3.58 -8.69
CA VAL A 99 2.98 2.37 -8.79
C VAL A 99 4.33 2.79 -9.37
N PRO A 100 5.44 2.55 -8.66
CA PRO A 100 6.78 2.89 -9.15
C PRO A 100 7.01 2.39 -10.58
N GLU A 101 7.54 3.27 -11.43
CA GLU A 101 7.88 2.99 -12.84
C GLU A 101 6.69 2.84 -13.80
N TYR A 102 5.46 2.94 -13.28
CA TYR A 102 4.25 2.81 -14.11
C TYR A 102 3.52 4.13 -14.29
N ASN A 103 3.18 4.82 -13.20
CA ASN A 103 2.40 6.07 -13.24
C ASN A 103 2.90 7.11 -12.23
N ASP A 104 4.15 7.00 -11.78
CA ASP A 104 4.67 7.76 -10.65
C ASP A 104 5.69 8.85 -11.02
N ILE A 105 5.76 9.27 -12.28
CA ILE A 105 6.59 10.40 -12.70
C ILE A 105 5.83 11.71 -12.42
N ASP A 106 6.47 12.64 -11.72
CA ASP A 106 5.92 13.98 -11.46
C ASP A 106 6.00 14.85 -12.73
N CYS A 107 4.98 15.67 -12.94
CA CYS A 107 4.97 16.68 -13.99
C CYS A 107 5.85 17.91 -13.65
N LYS A 108 6.29 18.04 -12.39
CA LYS A 108 7.20 19.10 -11.95
C LYS A 108 8.67 18.67 -12.02
N PHE A 109 9.53 19.62 -12.33
CA PHE A 109 10.98 19.48 -12.28
C PHE A 109 11.56 19.91 -10.93
N ASN A 110 12.71 19.36 -10.57
CA ASN A 110 13.49 19.86 -9.42
C ASN A 110 14.10 21.23 -9.76
N VAL A 111 13.60 22.30 -9.15
CA VAL A 111 14.10 23.67 -9.37
C VAL A 111 15.19 24.08 -8.39
N GLN A 112 15.20 23.51 -7.19
CA GLN A 112 16.20 23.78 -6.16
C GLN A 112 17.43 22.88 -6.37
N GLN A 113 18.61 23.44 -6.10
CA GLN A 113 19.90 22.75 -6.27
C GLN A 113 20.34 21.99 -5.02
N THR A 114 19.72 22.24 -3.86
CA THR A 114 20.07 21.60 -2.60
C THR A 114 18.84 21.36 -1.72
N CYS A 115 18.89 20.32 -0.90
CA CYS A 115 18.00 20.09 0.24
C CYS A 115 18.85 19.73 1.44
N ASN A 116 18.83 20.55 2.50
CA ASN A 116 19.67 20.40 3.69
C ASN A 116 21.14 20.06 3.36
N GLY A 117 21.72 20.73 2.37
CA GLY A 117 23.11 20.50 1.92
C GLY A 117 23.32 19.31 0.97
N LYS A 118 22.34 18.42 0.77
CA LYS A 118 22.37 17.39 -0.28
C LYS A 118 22.18 18.06 -1.64
N GLN A 119 23.11 17.86 -2.57
CA GLN A 119 22.97 18.33 -3.94
C GLN A 119 21.84 17.60 -4.67
N VAL A 120 21.10 18.36 -5.47
CA VAL A 120 20.05 17.87 -6.36
C VAL A 120 20.25 18.50 -7.73
N CYS A 121 20.16 17.70 -8.79
CA CYS A 121 20.31 18.19 -10.14
C CYS A 121 19.16 19.16 -10.47
N PRO A 122 19.42 20.44 -10.78
CA PRO A 122 18.37 21.35 -11.20
C PRO A 122 17.82 20.92 -12.57
N ASN A 123 16.56 21.26 -12.83
CA ASN A 123 15.82 20.89 -14.04
C ASN A 123 15.77 19.38 -14.32
N SER A 124 15.84 18.56 -13.27
CA SER A 124 15.73 17.10 -13.38
C SER A 124 14.30 16.61 -13.15
N LEU A 125 13.95 15.51 -13.81
CA LEU A 125 12.71 14.76 -13.54
C LEU A 125 12.77 14.11 -12.15
N ARG A 126 11.58 13.91 -11.58
CA ARG A 126 11.41 13.24 -10.30
C ARG A 126 10.16 12.37 -10.27
N ARG A 127 10.11 11.47 -9.30
CA ARG A 127 8.91 10.68 -9.01
C ARG A 127 8.00 11.40 -8.02
N MET A 128 6.73 10.99 -7.97
CA MET A 128 5.72 11.51 -7.06
C MET A 128 6.10 11.30 -5.59
N TRP A 129 6.85 10.24 -5.24
CA TRP A 129 7.33 10.04 -3.86
C TRP A 129 8.24 11.18 -3.34
N SER A 130 8.64 12.13 -4.18
CA SER A 130 9.41 13.32 -3.77
C SER A 130 8.62 14.17 -2.78
N TYR A 131 7.28 14.07 -2.81
CA TYR A 131 6.37 14.70 -1.86
C TYR A 131 6.31 14.01 -0.50
N PHE A 132 6.91 12.81 -0.31
CA PHE A 132 7.02 12.22 1.04
C PHE A 132 7.85 13.10 1.99
N TYR A 133 8.64 14.02 1.42
CA TYR A 133 9.39 15.02 2.16
C TYR A 133 8.52 15.97 2.97
N ASP A 134 7.33 16.34 2.47
CA ASP A 134 6.48 17.41 3.03
C ASP A 134 4.98 17.08 3.06
N HIS A 135 4.57 15.90 2.61
CA HIS A 135 3.17 15.45 2.62
C HIS A 135 3.00 14.15 3.38
N SER A 136 1.85 14.01 4.04
CA SER A 136 1.42 12.72 4.56
C SER A 136 1.17 11.75 3.40
N HIS A 137 1.46 10.48 3.63
CA HIS A 137 1.47 9.47 2.59
C HIS A 137 1.08 8.11 3.15
N THR A 138 0.69 7.20 2.27
CA THR A 138 0.45 5.80 2.60
C THR A 138 1.11 4.96 1.53
N TYR A 139 1.77 3.88 1.92
CA TYR A 139 2.45 2.99 0.98
C TYR A 139 2.32 1.53 1.39
N ILE A 140 2.36 0.65 0.40
CA ILE A 140 2.45 -0.79 0.59
C ILE A 140 3.92 -1.18 0.37
N ILE A 141 4.54 -1.76 1.40
CA ILE A 141 5.94 -2.17 1.37
C ILE A 141 6.06 -3.68 1.57
N CYS A 142 6.87 -4.33 0.74
CA CYS A 142 7.20 -5.74 0.83
C CYS A 142 8.65 -5.94 1.31
N ARG A 143 8.85 -6.92 2.19
CA ARG A 143 10.15 -7.36 2.71
C ARG A 143 10.30 -8.86 2.61
#